data_AF-A0A9D4D545-F1
#
_entry.id   AF-A0A9D4D545-F1
#
_cell.length_a   1.000
_cell.length_b   1.000
_cell.length_c   1.000
_cell.angle_alpha   90.00
_cell.angle_beta   90.00
_cell.angle_gamma   90.00
#
_symmetry.space_group_name_H-M   'P 1'
#
loop_
_entity.id
_entity.type
_entity.pdbx_description
1 polymer ?
#
loop_
_entity_poly.entity_id
_entity_poly.type
_entity_poly.pdbx_seq_one_letter_code
_entity_poly.pdbx_strand_id
1 'polypeptide(L)' 'MENNQLAFDVASREFSIAPVMTGEDMAACACPDKLSVVSYLTQFHDLFKKQRPPSGRWL' A
#
# COMPACT_ATOMS: atom_id res chain seq x y z
N MET A 1 -5.29 -16.15 2.88
CA MET A 1 -5.37 -15.05 3.87
C MET A 1 -3.99 -14.43 4.15
N GLU A 2 -2.93 -15.24 4.19
CA GLU A 2 -1.57 -14.79 4.55
C GLU A 2 -0.99 -13.67 3.66
N ASN A 3 -1.26 -13.68 2.36
CA ASN A 3 -0.67 -12.70 1.43
C ASN A 3 -1.03 -11.25 1.77
N ASN A 4 -2.30 -10.97 2.07
CA ASN A 4 -2.75 -9.62 2.38
C ASN A 4 -2.18 -9.14 3.72
N GLN A 5 -2.18 -10.03 4.73
CA GLN A 5 -1.60 -9.70 6.02
C GLN A 5 -0.10 -9.43 5.91
N LEU A 6 0.63 -10.27 5.17
CA LEU A 6 2.06 -10.06 4.92
C LEU A 6 2.32 -8.73 4.22
N ALA A 7 1.53 -8.39 3.20
CA ALA A 7 1.67 -7.11 2.50
C ALA A 7 1.44 -5.91 3.43
N PHE A 8 0.43 -5.99 4.30
CA PHE A 8 0.11 -4.95 5.30
C PHE A 8 1.20 -4.82 6.36
N ASP A 9 1.72 -5.93 6.88
CA ASP A 9 2.78 -5.94 7.89
C ASP A 9 4.08 -5.36 7.34
N VAL A 10 4.46 -5.75 6.13
CA VAL A 10 5.63 -5.21 5.43
C VAL A 10 5.45 -3.71 5.17
N ALA A 11 4.27 -3.28 4.73
CA ALA A 11 4.01 -1.87 4.48
C ALA A 11 4.10 -1.00 5.74
N SER A 12 3.60 -1.53 6.86
CA SER A 12 3.69 -0.85 8.15
C SER A 12 5.13 -0.77 8.64
N ARG A 13 5.87 -1.88 8.56
CA ARG A 13 7.24 -1.98 9.09
C ARG A 13 8.27 -1.21 8.26
N GLU A 14 8.21 -1.33 6.94
CA GLU A 14 9.26 -0.81 6.05
C GLU A 14 8.94 0.58 5.49
N PHE A 15 7.65 0.91 5.33
CA PHE A 15 7.22 2.13 4.65
C PHE A 15 6.44 3.09 5.56
N SER A 16 6.22 2.72 6.83
CA SER A 16 5.40 3.49 7.78
C SER A 16 3.99 3.76 7.27
N ILE A 17 3.46 2.89 6.42
CA ILE A 17 2.10 2.97 5.88
C ILE A 17 1.20 2.10 6.75
N ALA A 18 0.31 2.73 7.52
CA ALA A 18 -0.62 2.01 8.37
C ALA A 18 -1.68 1.26 7.53
N PRO A 19 -1.95 -0.03 7.82
CA PRO A 19 -3.00 -0.76 7.12
C PRO A 19 -4.38 -0.21 7.46
N VAL A 20 -5.27 -0.20 6.47
CA VAL A 20 -6.67 0.26 6.64
C VAL A 20 -7.61 -0.85 7.12
N MET A 21 -7.15 -2.10 7.09
CA MET A 21 -7.88 -3.30 7.54
C MET A 21 -6.90 -4.47 7.72
N THR A 22 -7.34 -5.59 8.30
CA THR A 22 -6.52 -6.80 8.40
C THR A 22 -6.61 -7.65 7.13
N GLY A 23 -5.69 -8.60 6.98
CA GLY A 23 -5.73 -9.56 5.88
C GLY A 23 -6.95 -10.49 5.93
N GLU A 24 -7.48 -10.73 7.14
CA GLU A 24 -8.72 -11.48 7.38
C GLU A 24 -9.94 -10.68 6.92
N ASP A 25 -10.04 -9.41 7.33
CA ASP A 25 -11.13 -8.51 6.88
C ASP A 25 -11.16 -8.40 5.35
N MET A 26 -9.98 -8.28 4.73
CA MET A 26 -9.85 -8.20 3.27
C MET A 26 -10.26 -9.50 2.57
N ALA A 27 -10.05 -10.67 3.19
CA ALA A 27 -10.47 -11.95 2.63
C ALA A 27 -11.97 -12.21 2.82
N ALA A 28 -12.56 -11.72 3.91
CA ALA A 28 -13.97 -11.85 4.22
C ALA A 28 -14.84 -10.82 3.46
N CYS A 29 -14.27 -9.68 3.08
CA CYS A 29 -15.00 -8.60 2.41
C CYS A 29 -14.95 -8.75 0.88
N ALA A 30 -16.09 -9.07 0.26
CA ALA A 30 -16.21 -9.15 -1.20
C ALA A 30 -16.08 -7.78 -1.91
N CYS A 31 -16.31 -6.68 -1.20
CA CYS A 31 -16.21 -5.31 -1.74
C CYS A 31 -15.74 -4.35 -0.64
N PRO A 32 -14.41 -4.15 -0.48
CA PRO A 32 -13.88 -3.21 0.51
C PRO A 32 -14.29 -1.77 0.19
N ASP A 33 -14.32 -0.91 1.21
CA ASP A 33 -14.65 0.51 1.02
C ASP A 33 -13.67 1.17 0.04
N LYS A 34 -14.21 1.71 -1.05
CA LYS A 34 -13.41 2.22 -2.16
C LYS A 34 -12.60 3.45 -1.75
N LEU A 35 -13.14 4.31 -0.88
CA LEU A 35 -12.43 5.53 -0.46
C LEU A 35 -11.24 5.18 0.43
N SER A 36 -11.42 4.24 1.37
CA SER A 36 -10.34 3.70 2.19
C SER A 36 -9.25 3.04 1.34
N VAL A 37 -9.62 2.24 0.34
CA VAL A 37 -8.64 1.59 -0.56
C VAL A 37 -7.89 2.63 -1.40
N VAL A 38 -8.57 3.63 -1.95
CA VAL A 38 -7.93 4.71 -2.72
C VAL A 38 -6.95 5.50 -1.84
N SER A 39 -7.36 5.85 -0.63
CA SER A 39 -6.50 6.56 0.33
C SER A 39 -5.26 5.73 0.70
N TYR A 40 -5.43 4.43 0.94
CA TYR A 40 -4.33 3.51 1.23
C TYR A 40 -3.33 3.42 0.06
N LEU A 41 -3.81 3.19 -1.17
CA LEU A 41 -2.97 3.07 -2.35
C LEU A 41 -2.26 4.39 -2.73
N THR A 42 -2.88 5.53 -2.42
CA THR A 42 -2.28 6.85 -2.67
C THR A 42 -1.01 7.06 -1.85
N GLN A 43 -0.94 6.52 -0.63
CA GLN A 43 0.27 6.60 0.20
C GLN A 43 1.46 5.90 -0.47
N PHE A 44 1.25 4.73 -1.07
CA PHE A 44 2.29 4.04 -1.85
C PHE A 44 2.68 4.83 -3.09
N HIS A 45 1.70 5.35 -3.82
CA HIS A 45 1.96 6.14 -5.02
C HIS A 45 2.84 7.35 -4.69
N ASP A 46 2.53 8.09 -3.63
CA ASP A 46 3.29 9.29 -3.26
C ASP A 46 4.68 8.95 -2.74
N LEU A 47 4.83 7.86 -1.99
CA LEU A 47 6.11 7.36 -1.53
C LEU A 47 7.02 7.00 -2.72
N PHE A 48 6.56 6.17 -3.64
CA PHE A 48 7.37 5.71 -4.76
C PHE A 48 7.56 6.77 -5.85
N LYS A 49 6.62 7.70 -6.01
CA LYS A 49 6.78 8.85 -6.92
C LYS A 49 7.93 9.76 -6.48
N LYS A 50 8.14 9.94 -5.17
CA LYS A 50 9.28 10.70 -4.61
C LYS A 50 10.61 9.95 -4.73
N GLN A 51 10.59 8.63 -4.76
CA GLN A 51 11.80 7.79 -4.86
C GLN A 51 12.26 7.55 -6.29
N ARG A 52 11.43 7.86 -7.30
CA ARG A 52 11.84 7.74 -8.70
C ARG A 52 12.98 8.74 -8.95
N PRO A 53 14.17 8.27 -9.39
CA PRO A 53 15.22 9.20 -9.81
C PRO A 53 14.67 10.09 -10.92
N PRO A 54 15.11 11.36 -11.03
CA PRO A 54 14.72 12.21 -12.13
C PRO A 54 15.00 11.45 -13.42
N SER A 55 13.95 11.14 -14.17
CA SER A 55 14.06 10.47 -15.45
C SER A 55 14.74 11.42 -16.42
N GLY A 56 16.07 11.38 -16.45
CA GLY A 56 16.89 12.18 -17.36
C GLY A 56 18.26 12.55 -16.79
N ARG A 57 19.22 11.61 -16.84
CA ARG A 57 20.61 11.88 -17.28
C ARG A 57 21.37 10.56 -17.43
N TRP A 58 21.14 9.84 -18.52
CA TRP A 58 22.25 9.07 -19.11
C TRP A 58 23.10 10.12 -19.82
N LEU A 59 24.32 10.30 -19.34
CA LEU A 59 25.38 11.00 -20.08
C LEU A 59 25.59 10.33 -21.44
#